data_AF-A0A4V4HE25-F1
#
_entry.id   AF-A0A4V4HE25-F1
#
_cell.length_a   1.000
_cell.length_b   1.000
_cell.length_c   1.000
_cell.angle_alpha   90.00
_cell.angle_beta   90.00
_cell.angle_gamma   90.00
#
_symmetry.space_group_name_H-M   'P 1'
#
loop_
_entity.id
_entity.type
_entity.pdbx_description
1 polymer ?
#
loop_
_entity_poly.entity_id
_entity_poly.type
_entity_poly.pdbx_seq_one_letter_code
_entity_poly.pdbx_strand_id
1 'polypeptide(L)'
;MLLRRLAYPTRLEDVQMQFGWERTRFSRITRYTAFLIYDRWKHLLRFDPTRLTPEKLTYFAGRIKDAGCPLDVIAGLIDGTLRRVARPVWNQRILFNGWKRFHALKYHCLVTPDGIIAHVFGPIEGRRHDETLFKESGLSDILAAHFWTQDRRPLFIYGDPAY
;
A
#
# COMPACT_ATOMS: atom_id res chain seq x y z
N MET A 1 18.30 -12.67 2.39
CA MET A 1 18.03 -12.77 0.93
C MET A 1 16.81 -11.95 0.50
N LEU A 2 15.62 -12.17 1.08
CA LEU A 2 14.43 -11.39 0.71
C LEU A 2 14.58 -9.88 0.97
N LEU A 3 15.03 -9.47 2.15
CA LEU A 3 15.26 -8.05 2.48
C LEU A 3 16.20 -7.38 1.46
N ARG A 4 17.31 -8.03 1.12
CA ARG A 4 18.26 -7.56 0.09
C ARG A 4 17.60 -7.40 -1.28
N ARG A 5 16.64 -8.27 -1.64
CA ARG A 5 15.88 -8.20 -2.90
C ARG A 5 14.87 -7.06 -2.90
N LEU A 6 14.29 -6.72 -1.75
CA LEU A 6 13.27 -5.67 -1.61
C LEU A 6 13.87 -4.27 -1.41
N ALA A 7 15.09 -4.17 -0.88
CA ALA A 7 15.72 -2.87 -0.57
C ALA A 7 15.94 -1.97 -1.79
N TYR A 8 16.32 -2.54 -2.94
CA TYR A 8 16.55 -1.77 -4.17
C TYR A 8 16.44 -2.67 -5.42
N PRO A 9 15.98 -2.14 -6.57
CA PRO A 9 15.99 -2.89 -7.84
C PRO A 9 17.38 -3.45 -8.17
N THR A 10 17.57 -4.75 -8.06
CA THR A 10 18.87 -5.41 -8.25
C THR A 10 18.73 -6.52 -9.28
N ARG A 11 19.71 -6.70 -10.18
CA ARG A 11 19.71 -7.86 -11.10
C ARG A 11 20.16 -9.09 -10.34
N LEU A 12 19.73 -10.28 -10.77
CA LEU A 12 20.16 -11.51 -10.11
C LEU A 12 21.67 -11.77 -10.31
N GLU A 13 22.23 -11.25 -11.40
CA GLU A 13 23.67 -11.30 -11.68
C GLU A 13 24.47 -10.49 -10.66
N ASP A 14 24.04 -9.26 -10.34
CA ASP A 14 24.69 -8.43 -9.32
C ASP A 14 24.72 -9.13 -7.96
N VAL A 15 23.61 -9.80 -7.60
CA VAL A 15 23.52 -10.57 -6.35
C VAL A 15 24.46 -11.77 -6.37
N GLN A 16 24.58 -12.46 -7.51
CA GLN A 16 25.52 -13.57 -7.66
C GLN A 16 26.96 -13.09 -7.50
N MET A 17 27.33 -11.95 -8.07
CA MET A 17 28.66 -11.33 -7.88
C MET A 17 28.88 -10.93 -6.42
N GLN A 18 27.86 -10.40 -5.74
CA GLN A 18 27.97 -9.93 -4.36
C GLN A 18 28.11 -11.05 -3.33
N PHE A 19 27.42 -12.18 -3.50
CA PHE A 19 27.33 -13.25 -2.50
C PHE A 19 27.96 -14.57 -2.94
N GLY A 20 28.38 -14.71 -4.21
CA GLY A 20 28.88 -15.97 -4.78
C GLY A 20 27.81 -17.05 -4.96
N TRP A 21 26.52 -16.72 -4.78
CA TRP A 21 25.42 -17.67 -4.86
C TRP A 21 24.84 -17.71 -6.26
N GLU A 22 24.48 -18.91 -6.73
CA GLU A 22 23.79 -19.07 -8.01
C GLU A 22 22.49 -18.25 -8.04
N ARG A 23 22.29 -17.50 -9.14
CA ARG A 23 21.09 -16.68 -9.37
C ARG A 23 19.77 -17.43 -9.16
N THR A 24 19.69 -18.71 -9.55
CA THR A 24 18.47 -19.52 -9.44
C THR A 24 18.17 -19.85 -7.99
N ARG A 25 19.19 -20.20 -7.19
CA ARG A 25 19.08 -20.45 -5.75
C ARG A 25 18.56 -19.22 -5.02
N PHE A 26 19.13 -18.04 -5.30
CA PHE A 26 18.66 -16.79 -4.71
C PHE A 26 17.20 -16.47 -5.11
N SER A 27 16.86 -16.63 -6.40
CA SER A 27 15.49 -16.44 -6.89
C SER A 27 14.48 -17.35 -6.17
N ARG A 28 14.79 -18.64 -6.02
CA ARG A 28 13.92 -19.61 -5.35
C ARG A 28 13.71 -19.27 -3.87
N ILE A 29 14.79 -18.96 -3.15
CA ILE A 29 14.71 -18.62 -1.71
C ILE A 29 13.92 -17.33 -1.51
N THR A 30 14.21 -16.28 -2.28
CA THR A 30 13.51 -15.00 -2.16
C THR A 30 12.02 -15.14 -2.48
N ARG A 31 11.68 -15.82 -3.58
CA ARG A 31 10.30 -16.11 -3.95
C ARG A 31 9.58 -16.90 -2.86
N TYR A 32 10.14 -18.01 -2.41
CA TYR A 32 9.52 -18.85 -1.38
C TYR A 32 9.28 -18.09 -0.07
N THR A 33 10.29 -17.34 0.39
CA THR A 33 10.18 -16.54 1.61
C THR A 33 9.09 -15.47 1.47
N ALA A 34 9.00 -14.80 0.32
CA ALA A 34 7.98 -13.79 0.07
C ALA A 34 6.57 -14.37 0.11
N PHE A 35 6.34 -15.51 -0.55
CA PHE A 35 5.04 -16.18 -0.52
C PHE A 35 4.67 -16.69 0.87
N LEU A 36 5.63 -17.28 1.60
CA LEU A 36 5.40 -17.72 2.97
C LEU A 36 4.94 -16.57 3.86
N ILE A 37 5.58 -15.40 3.74
CA ILE A 37 5.18 -14.20 4.49
C ILE A 37 3.81 -13.72 4.04
N TYR A 38 3.60 -13.61 2.74
CA TYR A 38 2.34 -13.14 2.19
C TYR A 38 1.17 -14.02 2.62
N ASP A 39 1.27 -15.34 2.47
CA ASP A 39 0.18 -16.25 2.79
C ASP A 39 -0.19 -16.23 4.27
N ARG A 40 0.81 -16.04 5.15
CA ARG A 40 0.59 -15.97 6.59
C ARG A 40 0.03 -14.62 7.06
N TRP A 41 0.49 -13.50 6.49
CA TRP A 41 0.24 -12.16 7.05
C TRP A 41 -0.49 -11.19 6.10
N LYS A 42 -0.89 -11.58 4.89
CA LYS A 42 -1.62 -10.70 3.94
C LYS A 42 -2.91 -10.10 4.51
N HIS A 43 -3.54 -10.75 5.49
CA HIS A 43 -4.74 -10.20 6.12
C HIS A 43 -4.45 -8.88 6.86
N LEU A 44 -3.24 -8.68 7.38
CA LEU A 44 -2.80 -7.42 8.01
C LEU A 44 -2.61 -6.29 7.01
N LEU A 45 -2.37 -6.62 5.73
CA LEU A 45 -2.31 -5.64 4.64
C LEU A 45 -3.71 -5.11 4.26
N ARG A 46 -4.77 -5.84 4.63
CA ARG A 46 -6.15 -5.39 4.46
C ARG A 46 -6.55 -4.48 5.61
N PHE A 47 -6.47 -4.98 6.85
CA PHE A 47 -6.71 -4.19 8.05
C PHE A 47 -6.24 -4.96 9.29
N ASP A 48 -5.66 -4.26 10.25
CA ASP A 48 -5.25 -4.83 11.54
C ASP A 48 -6.08 -4.21 12.69
N PRO A 49 -7.20 -4.84 13.08
CA PRO A 49 -8.05 -4.31 14.14
C PRO A 49 -7.41 -4.41 15.53
N THR A 50 -6.37 -5.26 15.70
CA THR A 50 -5.68 -5.40 16.98
C THR A 50 -4.71 -4.25 17.22
N ARG A 51 -4.07 -3.75 16.15
CA ARG A 51 -3.24 -2.55 16.19
C ARG A 51 -4.08 -1.27 16.13
N LEU A 52 -5.11 -1.24 15.29
CA LEU A 52 -5.93 -0.07 14.99
C LEU A 52 -7.22 -0.04 15.81
N THR A 53 -7.04 -0.06 17.13
CA THR A 53 -8.13 0.11 18.10
C THR A 53 -8.73 1.54 18.06
N PRO A 54 -9.98 1.75 18.50
CA PRO A 54 -10.59 3.08 18.61
C PRO A 54 -9.72 4.11 19.36
N GLU A 55 -9.04 3.69 20.42
CA GLU A 55 -8.12 4.50 21.22
C GLU A 55 -6.94 4.99 20.37
N LYS A 56 -6.34 4.07 19.61
CA LYS A 56 -5.20 4.35 18.73
C LYS A 56 -5.59 5.27 17.58
N LEU A 57 -6.75 5.07 16.96
CA LEU A 57 -7.27 5.92 15.89
C LEU A 57 -7.58 7.33 16.40
N THR A 58 -8.16 7.44 17.60
CA THR A 58 -8.40 8.75 18.26
C THR A 58 -7.08 9.46 18.55
N TYR A 59 -6.08 8.73 19.07
CA TYR A 59 -4.73 9.25 19.26
C TYR A 59 -4.13 9.76 17.96
N PHE A 60 -4.25 9.00 16.86
CA PHE A 60 -3.77 9.40 15.55
C PHE A 60 -4.45 10.67 15.02
N ALA A 61 -5.75 10.81 15.23
CA ALA A 61 -6.47 12.03 14.85
C ALA A 61 -5.96 13.26 15.62
N GLY A 62 -5.67 13.10 16.91
CA GLY A 62 -4.99 14.13 17.69
C GLY A 62 -3.61 14.50 17.13
N ARG A 63 -2.78 13.51 16.76
CA ARG A 63 -1.45 13.77 16.18
C ARG A 63 -1.51 14.48 14.82
N ILE A 64 -2.51 14.19 14.01
CA ILE A 64 -2.73 14.88 12.72
C ILE A 64 -3.17 16.34 12.97
N LYS A 65 -4.04 16.58 13.97
CA LYS A 65 -4.42 17.93 14.40
C LYS A 65 -3.21 18.72 14.88
N ASP A 66 -2.40 18.13 15.76
CA ASP A 66 -1.17 18.74 16.30
C ASP A 66 -0.17 19.12 15.19
N ALA A 67 -0.17 18.38 14.08
CA ALA A 67 0.65 18.65 12.90
C ALA A 67 0.11 19.82 12.03
N GLY A 68 -0.98 20.47 12.45
CA GLY A 68 -1.57 21.62 11.77
C GLY A 68 -2.83 21.33 10.96
N CYS A 69 -3.40 20.12 11.06
CA CYS A 69 -4.70 19.85 10.45
C CYS A 69 -5.79 20.64 11.20
N PRO A 70 -6.65 21.40 10.51
CA PRO A 70 -7.76 22.12 11.15
C PRO A 70 -8.85 21.17 11.67
N LEU A 71 -8.86 19.92 11.21
CA LEU A 71 -9.81 18.89 11.60
C LEU A 71 -9.17 17.95 12.62
N ASP A 72 -9.92 17.59 13.65
CA ASP A 72 -9.49 16.66 14.70
C ASP A 72 -10.08 15.26 14.60
N VAL A 73 -10.63 14.96 13.42
CA VAL A 73 -11.30 13.70 13.11
C VAL A 73 -10.57 12.88 12.04
N ILE A 74 -9.46 13.37 11.49
CA ILE A 74 -8.70 12.67 10.44
C ILE A 74 -7.71 11.70 11.09
N ALA A 75 -7.92 10.40 10.95
CA ALA A 75 -7.10 9.36 11.59
C ALA A 75 -6.07 8.68 10.65
N GLY A 76 -6.11 8.99 9.35
CA GLY A 76 -5.19 8.42 8.37
C GLY A 76 -5.21 9.16 7.04
N LEU A 77 -4.19 8.90 6.22
CA LEU A 77 -3.98 9.55 4.93
C LEU A 77 -3.98 8.52 3.81
N ILE A 78 -4.80 8.72 2.78
CA ILE A 78 -4.87 7.84 1.62
C ILE A 78 -4.23 8.51 0.41
N ASP A 79 -3.43 7.75 -0.33
CA ASP A 79 -2.85 8.22 -1.60
C ASP A 79 -2.69 7.08 -2.61
N GLY A 80 -2.87 7.45 -3.88
CA GLY A 80 -2.70 6.58 -5.04
C GLY A 80 -1.26 6.61 -5.56
N THR A 81 -0.62 5.44 -5.66
CA THR A 81 0.74 5.32 -6.17
C THR A 81 0.80 4.58 -7.50
N LEU A 82 1.47 5.18 -8.50
CA LEU A 82 1.82 4.54 -9.76
C LEU A 82 3.21 3.92 -9.69
N ARG A 83 3.28 2.59 -9.85
CA ARG A 83 4.55 1.85 -9.98
C ARG A 83 4.87 1.64 -11.45
N ARG A 84 5.88 2.34 -11.95
CA ARG A 84 6.39 2.17 -13.32
C ARG A 84 6.85 0.74 -13.56
N VAL A 85 6.49 0.20 -14.72
CA VAL A 85 6.91 -1.13 -15.20
C VAL A 85 7.55 -1.03 -16.57
N ALA A 86 8.27 -2.07 -16.98
CA ALA A 86 8.74 -2.20 -18.36
C ALA A 86 7.53 -2.26 -19.31
N ARG A 87 7.72 -1.80 -20.55
CA ARG A 87 6.70 -1.90 -21.61
C ARG A 87 6.42 -3.38 -21.86
N PRO A 88 5.20 -3.88 -21.61
CA PRO A 88 4.89 -5.28 -21.85
C PRO A 88 4.84 -5.54 -23.36
N VAL A 89 5.06 -6.78 -23.79
CA VAL A 89 4.93 -7.14 -25.21
C VAL A 89 3.44 -7.16 -25.62
N TRP A 90 2.61 -7.74 -24.75
CA TRP A 90 1.17 -7.94 -24.94
C TRP A 90 0.38 -6.93 -24.10
N ASN A 91 -0.82 -6.57 -24.54
CA ASN A 91 -1.77 -5.76 -23.77
C ASN A 91 -1.19 -4.42 -23.22
N GLN A 92 -0.29 -3.79 -23.97
CA GLN A 92 0.38 -2.54 -23.58
C GLN A 92 -0.57 -1.43 -23.16
N ARG A 93 -1.69 -1.29 -23.88
CA ARG A 93 -2.71 -0.27 -23.63
C ARG A 93 -3.36 -0.39 -22.25
N ILE A 94 -3.34 -1.58 -21.64
CA ILE A 94 -3.90 -1.83 -20.32
C ILE A 94 -3.05 -1.13 -19.25
N LEU A 95 -1.72 -1.25 -19.34
CA LEU A 95 -0.80 -0.67 -18.37
C LEU A 95 -0.38 0.76 -18.70
N PHE A 96 -0.57 1.22 -19.94
CA PHE A 96 -0.18 2.57 -20.34
C PHE A 96 -1.08 3.62 -19.68
N ASN A 97 -0.50 4.44 -18.80
CA ASN A 97 -1.17 5.60 -18.22
C ASN A 97 -0.97 6.81 -19.14
N GLY A 98 -2.06 7.34 -19.70
CA GLY A 98 -2.03 8.46 -20.64
C GLY A 98 -1.61 9.80 -20.00
N TRP A 99 -1.96 10.03 -18.74
CA TRP A 99 -1.62 11.25 -18.01
C TRP A 99 -0.11 11.35 -17.74
N LYS A 100 0.49 10.29 -17.22
CA LYS A 100 1.93 10.22 -16.90
C LYS A 100 2.79 9.74 -18.06
N ARG A 101 2.20 9.26 -19.16
CA ARG A 101 2.85 8.79 -20.40
C ARG A 101 3.87 7.65 -20.20
N PHE A 102 3.58 6.73 -19.28
CA PHE A 102 4.38 5.51 -19.09
C PHE A 102 3.52 4.29 -18.69
N HIS A 103 4.08 3.09 -18.81
CA HIS A 103 3.42 1.85 -18.38
C HIS A 103 3.56 1.67 -16.87
N ALA A 104 2.44 1.46 -16.19
CA ALA A 104 2.39 1.42 -14.73
C ALA A 104 1.38 0.40 -14.22
N LEU A 105 1.62 -0.06 -12.99
CA LEU A 105 0.60 -0.63 -12.12
C LEU A 105 0.20 0.43 -11.10
N LYS A 106 -1.07 0.42 -10.70
CA LYS A 106 -1.60 1.36 -9.70
C LYS A 106 -1.93 0.64 -8.40
N TYR A 107 -1.66 1.31 -7.30
CA TYR A 107 -1.94 0.88 -5.94
C TYR A 107 -2.48 2.08 -5.18
N HIS A 108 -3.15 1.86 -4.06
CA HIS A 108 -3.33 2.90 -3.07
C HIS A 108 -3.02 2.37 -1.69
N CYS A 109 -2.63 3.27 -0.79
CA CYS A 109 -2.31 2.93 0.58
C CYS A 109 -3.00 3.91 1.51
N LEU A 110 -3.59 3.39 2.58
CA LEU A 110 -3.94 4.18 3.76
C LEU A 110 -2.76 4.09 4.73
N VAL A 111 -2.19 5.23 5.09
CA VAL A 111 -1.04 5.34 6.00
C VAL A 111 -1.51 6.01 7.29
N THR A 112 -1.12 5.43 8.42
CA THR A 112 -1.37 6.01 9.75
C THR A 112 -0.20 6.90 10.20
N PRO A 113 -0.41 7.83 11.16
CA PRO A 113 0.63 8.75 11.63
C PRO A 113 1.92 8.12 12.18
N ASP A 114 1.91 6.84 12.53
CA ASP A 114 3.10 6.07 12.90
C ASP A 114 3.94 5.63 11.69
N GLY A 115 3.55 6.00 10.47
CA GLY A 115 4.22 5.65 9.21
C GLY A 115 3.92 4.24 8.73
N ILE A 116 3.02 3.51 9.41
CA ILE A 116 2.66 2.15 9.05
C ILE A 116 1.48 2.17 8.07
N ILE A 117 1.55 1.32 7.04
CA ILE A 117 0.44 1.12 6.11
C ILE A 117 -0.67 0.35 6.83
N ALA A 118 -1.84 0.96 6.96
CA ALA A 118 -3.03 0.38 7.56
C ALA A 118 -3.86 -0.44 6.58
N HIS A 119 -3.83 -0.08 5.31
CA HIS A 119 -4.51 -0.79 4.23
C HIS A 119 -3.75 -0.58 2.92
N VAL A 120 -3.63 -1.62 2.10
CA VAL A 120 -3.13 -1.54 0.72
C VAL A 120 -4.03 -2.34 -0.22
N PHE A 121 -4.29 -1.76 -1.40
CA PHE A 121 -4.97 -2.46 -2.49
C PHE A 121 -4.30 -2.17 -3.83
N GLY A 122 -4.47 -3.12 -4.75
CA GLY A 122 -3.74 -3.25 -6.00
C GLY A 122 -2.85 -4.50 -6.02
N PRO A 123 -2.10 -4.74 -7.10
CA PRO A 123 -2.03 -3.90 -8.30
C PRO A 123 -3.31 -3.93 -9.13
N ILE A 124 -3.68 -2.78 -9.69
CA ILE A 124 -4.60 -2.69 -10.82
C ILE A 124 -3.94 -1.98 -12.01
N GLU A 125 -4.68 -1.82 -13.11
CA GLU A 125 -4.17 -1.14 -14.29
C GLU A 125 -3.78 0.32 -14.02
N GLY A 126 -2.58 0.72 -14.46
CA GLY A 126 -2.06 2.08 -14.30
C GLY A 126 -2.95 3.19 -14.85
N ARG A 127 -3.82 2.90 -15.81
CA ARG A 127 -4.70 3.87 -16.47
C ARG A 127 -5.96 4.24 -15.66
N ARG A 128 -6.28 3.51 -14.59
CA ARG A 128 -7.50 3.71 -13.80
C ARG A 128 -7.40 4.95 -12.90
N HIS A 129 -8.56 5.53 -12.59
CA HIS A 129 -8.68 6.66 -11.65
C HIS A 129 -8.56 6.18 -10.19
N ASP A 130 -8.15 7.06 -9.28
CA ASP A 130 -8.01 6.74 -7.85
C ASP A 130 -9.34 6.32 -7.21
N GLU A 131 -10.43 6.99 -7.59
CA GLU A 131 -11.80 6.59 -7.24
C GLU A 131 -12.09 5.10 -7.57
N THR A 132 -11.54 4.55 -8.67
CA THR A 132 -11.72 3.13 -9.00
C THR A 132 -11.03 2.23 -7.98
N LEU A 133 -9.82 2.59 -7.53
CA LEU A 133 -9.14 1.84 -6.47
C LEU A 133 -9.95 1.89 -5.18
N PHE A 134 -10.49 3.05 -4.83
CA PHE A 134 -11.30 3.20 -3.63
C PHE A 134 -12.53 2.31 -3.64
N LYS A 135 -13.30 2.35 -4.74
CA LYS A 135 -14.50 1.51 -4.91
C LYS A 135 -14.19 0.02 -4.89
N GLU A 136 -13.12 -0.43 -5.55
CA GLU A 136 -12.78 -1.86 -5.64
C GLU A 136 -12.06 -2.40 -4.39
N SER A 137 -11.44 -1.53 -3.59
CA SER A 137 -10.67 -1.94 -2.42
C SER A 137 -11.51 -2.51 -1.27
N GLY A 138 -12.79 -2.12 -1.19
CA GLY A 138 -13.63 -2.37 -0.01
C GLY A 138 -13.19 -1.57 1.22
N LEU A 139 -12.35 -0.54 1.05
CA LEU A 139 -11.90 0.31 2.15
C LEU A 139 -13.07 1.04 2.82
N SER A 140 -14.10 1.43 2.07
CA SER A 140 -15.32 2.04 2.62
C SER A 140 -15.94 1.23 3.76
N ASP A 141 -16.01 -0.10 3.59
CA ASP A 141 -16.64 -0.99 4.56
C ASP A 141 -15.78 -1.13 5.81
N ILE A 142 -14.45 -1.14 5.63
CA ILE A 142 -13.47 -1.16 6.72
C ILE A 142 -13.57 0.13 7.55
N LEU A 143 -13.66 1.29 6.89
CA LEU A 143 -13.83 2.58 7.55
C LEU A 143 -15.15 2.59 8.34
N ALA A 144 -16.26 2.19 7.72
CA ALA A 144 -17.56 2.14 8.37
C ALA A 144 -17.58 1.21 9.59
N ALA A 145 -16.84 0.11 9.56
CA ALA A 145 -16.78 -0.84 10.68
C ALA A 145 -15.86 -0.38 11.83
N HIS A 146 -14.75 0.31 11.53
CA HIS A 146 -13.65 0.48 12.49
C HIS A 146 -13.26 1.93 12.80
N PHE A 147 -13.59 2.91 11.96
CA PHE A 147 -13.15 4.30 12.14
C PHE A 147 -14.08 5.08 13.07
N TRP A 148 -14.01 4.74 14.35
CA TRP A 148 -14.80 5.35 15.42
C TRP A 148 -13.91 5.67 16.62
N THR A 149 -14.23 6.75 17.33
CA THR A 149 -13.69 6.99 18.68
C THR A 149 -14.33 6.03 19.69
N GLN A 150 -13.78 5.97 20.90
CA GLN A 150 -14.38 5.22 22.01
C GLN A 150 -15.83 5.67 22.27
N ASP A 151 -16.09 6.98 22.16
CA ASP A 151 -17.41 7.60 22.32
C ASP A 151 -18.29 7.48 21.06
N ARG A 152 -17.94 6.62 20.10
CA ARG A 152 -18.70 6.38 18.86
C ARG A 152 -18.86 7.61 17.96
N ARG A 153 -17.91 8.55 18.00
CA ARG A 153 -17.83 9.62 17.00
C ARG A 153 -17.10 9.11 15.75
N PRO A 154 -17.56 9.45 14.53
CA PRO A 154 -16.91 8.99 13.31
C PRO A 154 -15.53 9.64 13.17
N LEU A 155 -14.57 8.83 12.74
CA LEU A 155 -13.26 9.28 12.27
C LEU A 155 -13.21 9.12 10.75
N PHE A 156 -12.39 9.94 10.10
CA PHE A 156 -12.29 10.00 8.65
C PHE A 156 -10.84 9.81 8.21
N ILE A 157 -10.67 9.59 6.91
CA ILE A 157 -9.37 9.62 6.25
C ILE A 157 -9.32 10.84 5.33
N TYR A 158 -8.11 11.32 5.07
CA TYR A 158 -7.91 12.43 4.14
C TYR A 158 -7.08 11.96 2.94
N GLY A 159 -7.47 12.37 1.75
CA GLY A 159 -6.81 11.99 0.50
C GLY A 159 -6.86 13.11 -0.52
N ASP A 160 -6.23 12.89 -1.66
CA ASP A 160 -6.32 13.84 -2.76
C ASP A 160 -7.75 13.90 -3.38
N PRO A 161 -8.10 14.97 -4.10
CA PRO A 161 -9.45 15.15 -4.65
C PRO A 161 -9.90 14.12 -5.69
N ALA A 162 -9.02 13.22 -6.16
CA ALA A 162 -9.38 12.18 -7.12
C ALA A 162 -10.03 10.94 -6.48
N TYR A 163 -10.17 10.92 -5.14
CA TYR A 163 -10.86 9.90 -4.36
C TYR A 163 -12.36 10.13 -4.20
#